data_AF-A0A373DLS4-F1
#
_entry.id   AF-A0A373DLS4-F1
#
_cell.length_a   1.000
_cell.length_b   1.000
_cell.length_c   1.000
_cell.angle_alpha   90.00
_cell.angle_beta   90.00
_cell.angle_gamma   90.00
#
_symmetry.space_group_name_H-M   'P 1'
#
loop_
_entity.id
_entity.type
_entity.pdbx_description
1 polymer ?
#
loop_
_entity_poly.entity_id
_entity_poly.type
_entity_poly.pdbx_seq_one_letter_code
_entity_poly.pdbx_strand_id
1 'polypeptide(L)'
;MSPAEPEEGHAIHCRLDELLAERGMTLTQLSERVGVNLVNLSVLKNNRARAIRFSTLTALCRALDCEVGELLVVSDSTRARPAAAGRAGLHAADIRVH
;
A
#
# COMPACT_ATOMS: atom_id res chain seq x y z
N MET A 1 -11.03 0.67 33.13
CA MET A 1 -10.69 0.61 31.69
C MET A 1 -9.54 1.57 31.49
N SER A 2 -8.31 1.05 31.45
CA SER A 2 -7.12 1.88 31.19
C SER A 2 -7.12 2.30 29.71
N PRO A 3 -6.74 3.55 29.39
CA PRO A 3 -6.69 4.02 28.01
C PRO A 3 -5.65 3.19 27.25
N ALA A 4 -6.02 2.77 26.04
CA ALA A 4 -5.15 1.99 25.16
C ALA A 4 -3.79 2.67 25.04
N GLU A 5 -2.74 1.94 25.41
CA GLU A 5 -1.36 2.32 25.13
C GLU A 5 -1.22 2.58 23.61
N PRO A 6 -0.39 3.55 23.20
CA PRO A 6 -0.13 3.74 21.78
C PRO A 6 0.39 2.43 21.20
N GLU A 7 -0.30 1.92 20.19
CA GLU A 7 0.03 0.68 19.47
C GLU A 7 1.38 0.83 18.75
N GLU A 8 2.48 0.71 19.48
CA GLU A 8 3.83 0.57 18.94
C GLU A 8 3.99 -0.84 18.36
N GLY A 9 4.30 -0.97 17.06
CA GLY A 9 4.59 -2.29 16.52
C GLY A 9 4.97 -2.42 15.05
N HIS A 10 4.77 -1.41 14.20
CA HIS A 10 5.21 -1.51 12.81
C HIS A 10 5.54 -0.16 12.19
N ALA A 11 6.50 -0.18 11.26
CA ALA A 11 6.83 0.96 10.40
C ALA A 11 6.01 0.97 9.10
N ILE A 12 5.02 0.08 8.94
CA ILE A 12 4.18 0.03 7.74
C ILE A 12 3.18 1.17 7.75
N HIS A 13 3.18 1.95 6.66
CA HIS A 13 2.20 2.97 6.35
C HIS A 13 1.37 2.57 5.11
N CYS A 14 0.07 2.77 5.20
CA CYS A 14 -0.91 2.47 4.17
C CYS A 14 -1.30 3.74 3.42
N ARG A 15 -0.95 3.80 2.14
CA ARG A 15 -1.20 4.92 1.23
C ARG A 15 -2.61 4.92 0.62
N LEU A 16 -3.54 4.23 1.28
CA LEU A 16 -4.89 4.02 0.75
C LEU A 16 -5.62 5.36 0.50
N ASP A 17 -5.39 6.36 1.35
CA ASP A 17 -6.00 7.67 1.18
C ASP A 17 -5.52 8.42 -0.05
N GLU A 18 -4.22 8.39 -0.33
CA GLU A 18 -3.67 9.01 -1.53
C GLU A 18 -4.19 8.32 -2.79
N LEU A 19 -4.15 6.98 -2.81
CA LEU A 19 -4.61 6.21 -3.97
C LEU A 19 -6.10 6.41 -4.27
N LEU A 20 -6.92 6.58 -3.23
CA LEU A 20 -8.34 6.92 -3.36
C LEU A 20 -8.54 8.33 -3.93
N ALA A 21 -7.79 9.31 -3.41
CA ALA A 21 -7.86 10.70 -3.88
C ALA A 21 -7.42 10.85 -5.34
N GLU A 22 -6.31 10.20 -5.72
CA GLU A 22 -5.81 10.15 -7.11
C GLU A 22 -6.85 9.61 -8.10
N ARG A 23 -7.75 8.74 -7.63
CA ARG A 23 -8.79 8.10 -8.45
C ARG A 23 -10.18 8.70 -8.29
N GLY A 24 -10.33 9.72 -7.45
CA GLY A 24 -11.64 10.29 -7.11
C GLY A 24 -12.60 9.26 -6.52
N MET A 25 -12.08 8.25 -5.81
CA MET A 25 -12.86 7.14 -5.27
C MET A 25 -13.04 7.29 -3.75
N THR A 26 -14.23 6.96 -3.26
CA THR A 26 -14.51 6.93 -1.82
C THR A 26 -14.19 5.57 -1.20
N LEU A 27 -13.93 5.54 0.10
CA LEU A 27 -13.72 4.30 0.84
C LEU A 27 -14.94 3.35 0.77
N THR A 28 -16.16 3.92 0.72
CA THR A 28 -17.41 3.16 0.54
C THR A 28 -17.47 2.48 -0.83
N GLN A 29 -17.18 3.21 -1.91
CA GLN A 29 -17.11 2.62 -3.25
C GLN A 29 -16.05 1.53 -3.36
N LEU A 30 -14.92 1.68 -2.68
CA LEU A 30 -13.90 0.64 -2.61
C LEU A 30 -14.39 -0.60 -1.86
N SER A 31 -15.09 -0.40 -0.73
CA SER A 31 -15.69 -1.48 0.06
C SER A 31 -16.61 -2.36 -0.78
N GLU A 32 -17.47 -1.73 -1.59
CA GLU A 32 -18.38 -2.41 -2.51
C GLU A 32 -17.63 -3.18 -3.61
N ARG A 33 -16.59 -2.57 -4.21
CA ARG A 33 -15.79 -3.20 -5.28
C ARG A 33 -14.99 -4.40 -4.81
N VAL A 34 -14.41 -4.33 -3.61
CA VAL A 34 -13.47 -5.33 -3.07
C VAL A 34 -14.21 -6.41 -2.26
N GLY A 35 -15.46 -6.15 -1.85
CA GLY A 35 -16.21 -7.04 -0.97
C GLY A 35 -15.65 -7.12 0.44
N VAL A 36 -14.99 -6.04 0.90
CA VAL A 36 -14.36 -5.95 2.23
C VAL A 36 -15.09 -4.90 3.04
N ASN A 37 -15.47 -5.25 4.27
CA ASN A 37 -16.18 -4.35 5.18
C ASN A 37 -15.44 -3.00 5.34
N LEU A 38 -16.19 -1.90 5.26
CA LEU A 38 -15.75 -0.53 5.47
C LEU A 38 -14.94 -0.35 6.77
N VAL A 39 -15.29 -1.05 7.85
CA VAL A 39 -14.56 -1.02 9.12
C VAL A 39 -13.13 -1.56 8.94
N ASN A 40 -12.95 -2.66 8.21
CA ASN A 40 -11.62 -3.22 7.95
C ASN A 40 -10.77 -2.27 7.08
N LEU A 41 -11.39 -1.67 6.06
CA LEU A 41 -10.71 -0.68 5.22
C LEU A 41 -10.32 0.58 6.01
N SER A 42 -11.19 1.03 6.93
CA SER A 42 -10.90 2.16 7.82
C SER A 42 -9.74 1.86 8.77
N VAL A 43 -9.67 0.64 9.32
CA VAL A 43 -8.54 0.22 10.16
C VAL A 43 -7.23 0.20 9.37
N LEU A 44 -7.25 -0.28 8.12
CA LEU A 44 -6.09 -0.27 7.22
C LEU A 44 -5.66 1.16 6.87
N LYS A 45 -6.59 2.00 6.39
CA LYS A 45 -6.37 3.41 6.04
C LYS A 45 -5.69 4.18 7.17
N ASN A 46 -6.12 3.95 8.41
CA ASN A 46 -5.63 4.67 9.57
C ASN A 46 -4.39 4.03 10.22
N ASN A 47 -3.71 3.08 9.55
CA ASN A 47 -2.50 2.42 10.05
C ASN A 47 -2.68 1.68 11.40
N ARG A 48 -3.89 1.19 11.67
CA ARG A 48 -4.21 0.44 12.91
C ARG A 48 -4.34 -1.07 12.69
N ALA A 49 -4.04 -1.53 11.48
CA ALA A 49 -4.17 -2.94 11.13
C ALA A 49 -2.96 -3.75 11.61
N ARG A 50 -3.20 -4.79 12.41
CA ARG A 50 -2.15 -5.72 12.84
C ARG A 50 -1.78 -6.76 11.79
N ALA A 51 -2.72 -7.09 10.91
CA ALA A 51 -2.56 -8.10 9.88
C ALA A 51 -3.47 -7.80 8.69
N ILE A 52 -3.05 -8.24 7.51
CA ILE A 52 -3.85 -8.22 6.28
C ILE A 52 -3.70 -9.56 5.57
N ARG A 53 -4.81 -10.12 5.06
CA ARG A 53 -4.76 -11.32 4.23
C ARG A 53 -4.28 -10.96 2.83
N PHE A 54 -3.48 -11.82 2.19
CA PHE A 54 -3.07 -11.59 0.81
C PHE A 54 -4.23 -11.52 -0.19
N SER A 55 -5.33 -12.23 0.07
CA SER A 55 -6.54 -12.11 -0.77
C SER A 55 -7.11 -10.69 -0.73
N THR A 56 -7.20 -10.07 0.45
CA THR A 56 -7.61 -8.68 0.62
C THR A 56 -6.61 -7.73 -0.04
N LEU A 57 -5.31 -7.93 0.16
CA LEU A 57 -4.27 -7.12 -0.46
C LEU A 57 -4.35 -7.17 -2.00
N THR A 58 -4.52 -8.36 -2.56
CA THR A 58 -4.66 -8.59 -4.01
C THR A 58 -5.90 -7.90 -4.55
N ALA A 59 -7.03 -8.03 -3.86
CA ALA A 59 -8.29 -7.43 -4.28
C ALA A 59 -8.22 -5.88 -4.24
N LEU A 60 -7.54 -5.31 -3.23
CA LEU A 60 -7.27 -3.88 -3.16
C LEU A 60 -6.38 -3.42 -4.32
N CYS A 61 -5.25 -4.08 -4.54
CA CYS A 61 -4.34 -3.78 -5.65
C CYS A 61 -5.03 -3.82 -7.01
N ARG A 62 -5.91 -4.80 -7.25
CA ARG A 62 -6.70 -4.90 -8.49
C ARG A 62 -7.75 -3.80 -8.62
N ALA A 63 -8.50 -3.52 -7.55
CA ALA A 63 -9.55 -2.51 -7.57
C ALA A 63 -9.00 -1.09 -7.72
N LEU A 64 -7.78 -0.87 -7.22
CA LEU A 64 -7.05 0.38 -7.32
C LEU A 64 -6.06 0.39 -8.49
N ASP A 65 -5.90 -0.68 -9.27
CA ASP A 65 -4.88 -0.73 -10.33
C ASP A 65 -3.51 -0.22 -9.86
N CYS A 66 -2.96 -0.85 -8.81
CA CYS A 66 -1.67 -0.49 -8.22
C CYS A 66 -0.92 -1.71 -7.70
N GLU A 67 0.39 -1.57 -7.53
CA GLU A 67 1.25 -2.58 -6.91
C GLU A 67 1.20 -2.50 -5.37
N VAL A 68 1.63 -3.58 -4.72
CA VAL A 68 1.72 -3.64 -3.25
C VAL A 68 2.62 -2.54 -2.70
N GLY A 69 3.73 -2.24 -3.39
CA GLY A 69 4.67 -1.19 -2.97
C GLY A 69 4.13 0.23 -3.11
N GLU A 70 3.07 0.43 -3.89
CA GLU A 70 2.38 1.71 -3.99
C GLU A 70 1.36 1.88 -2.85
N LEU A 71 0.74 0.78 -2.40
CA LEU A 71 -0.27 0.76 -1.35
C LEU A 71 0.32 0.68 0.07
N LEU A 72 1.36 -0.13 0.28
CA LEU A 72 2.00 -0.33 1.57
C LEU A 72 3.48 0.03 1.49
N VAL A 73 3.89 1.02 2.27
CA VAL A 73 5.27 1.49 2.34
C VAL A 73 5.83 1.32 3.74
N VAL A 74 7.14 1.09 3.84
CA VAL A 74 7.84 1.18 5.12
C VAL A 74 8.20 2.65 5.32
N SER A 75 7.57 3.30 6.28
CA SER A 75 7.94 4.63 6.75
C SER A 75 9.21 4.51 7.57
N ASP A 76 10.35 4.76 6.93
CA ASP A 76 11.63 4.85 7.63
C ASP A 76 11.63 6.10 8.51
N SER A 77 11.30 5.97 9.80
CA SER A 77 11.60 7.04 10.77
C SER A 77 13.11 7.16 11.06
N THR A 78 13.95 6.22 10.57
CA THR A 78 15.40 6.17 10.87
C THR A 78 16.30 5.82 9.67
N ARG A 79 15.77 5.63 8.46
CA ARG A 79 16.62 5.44 7.27
C ARG A 79 16.34 6.50 6.22
N ALA A 80 17.19 7.52 6.20
CA ALA A 80 17.47 8.22 4.95
C ALA A 80 18.07 7.19 3.98
N ARG A 81 17.23 6.52 3.19
CA ARG A 81 17.71 5.77 2.03
C ARG A 81 18.20 6.83 1.03
N PRO A 82 19.48 6.84 0.61
CA PRO A 82 19.90 7.75 -0.44
C PRO A 82 19.04 7.45 -1.68
N ALA A 83 18.51 8.51 -2.28
CA ALA A 83 17.66 8.43 -3.47
C ALA A 83 18.34 7.52 -4.49
N ALA A 84 17.73 6.36 -4.74
CA ALA A 84 18.25 5.43 -5.74
C ALA A 84 18.19 6.13 -7.09
N ALA A 85 19.38 6.30 -7.66
CA ALA A 85 19.61 6.77 -9.02
C ALA A 85 18.74 6.01 -10.03
N GLY A 86 18.33 6.73 -11.06
CA GLY A 86 17.28 6.36 -12.00
C GLY A 86 17.35 4.95 -12.56
N ARG A 87 16.17 4.34 -12.67
CA ARG A 87 15.94 3.27 -13.65
C ARG A 87 15.80 3.90 -15.03
N ALA A 88 16.94 4.30 -15.60
CA ALA A 88 17.04 4.50 -17.05
C ALA A 88 17.01 3.10 -17.71
N GLY A 89 16.27 3.01 -18.82
CA GLY A 89 15.77 1.78 -19.41
C GLY A 89 16.80 0.68 -19.66
N LEU A 90 16.40 -0.56 -19.37
CA LEU A 90 17.00 -1.73 -19.98
C LEU A 90 16.47 -1.80 -21.42
N HIS A 91 17.25 -1.27 -22.35
CA HIS A 91 17.01 -1.46 -23.78
C HIS A 91 17.30 -2.93 -24.10
N ALA A 92 16.27 -3.64 -24.53
CA ALA A 92 16.40 -4.96 -25.14
C ALA A 92 16.95 -4.78 -26.56
N ALA A 93 18.25 -5.01 -26.76
CA ALA A 93 18.83 -5.43 -28.04
C ALA A 93 20.33 -5.68 -27.83
N ASP A 94 20.77 -6.92 -28.04
CA ASP A 94 22.08 -7.35 -28.56
C ASP A 94 22.45 -8.74 -28.02
N ILE A 95 21.66 -9.75 -28.41
CA ILE A 95 22.15 -11.13 -28.46
C ILE A 95 22.77 -11.31 -29.84
N ARG A 96 24.09 -11.10 -29.94
CA ARG A 96 24.89 -11.54 -31.09
C ARG A 96 25.56 -12.85 -30.68
N VAL A 97 25.04 -13.96 -31.21
CA VAL A 97 25.63 -15.29 -31.08
C VAL A 97 26.84 -15.35 -32.01
N HIS A 98 28.00 -15.67 -31.45
CA HIS A 98 29.14 -16.27 -32.17
C HIS A 98 29.40 -17.63 -31.56
#